data_AF-A0A9P0MES6-F1
#
_entry.id   AF-A0A9P0MES6-F1
#
_cell.length_a   1.000
_cell.length_b   1.000
_cell.length_c   1.000
_cell.angle_alpha   90.00
_cell.angle_beta   90.00
_cell.angle_gamma   90.00
#
_symmetry.space_group_name_H-M   'P 1'
#
loop_
_entity.id
_entity.type
_entity.pdbx_description
1 polymer ?
#
loop_
_entity_poly.entity_id
_entity_poly.type
_entity_poly.pdbx_seq_one_letter_code
_entity_poly.pdbx_strand_id
1 'polypeptide(L)'
;MNVALDTGWTLSWVLSAKCQVLTTPGCWFHNMYDHTRSSKYKKDGTPYVGNEGKYNLTGFYSYETISVAHSNVTNFRFVEMDNVPWTYLFSKVDGLLGLGIRGPKDDEPFFYALHRENNITNFLFSVYMNRDRQSTHGGNVILGFIQDKHIHQTQFKNGTKIHDKIKFLPVEPGQYWKFSVDK
;
A
#
# COMPACT_ATOMS: atom_id res chain seq x y z
N MET A 1 8.86 -3.10 9.01
CA MET A 1 9.01 -2.66 7.61
C MET A 1 8.16 -1.42 7.42
N ASN A 2 8.68 -0.43 6.69
CA ASN A 2 7.99 0.78 6.30
C ASN A 2 7.44 0.60 4.90
N VAL A 3 6.13 0.59 4.71
CA VAL A 3 5.52 0.33 3.40
C VAL A 3 4.74 1.55 2.90
N ALA A 4 4.82 1.80 1.59
CA ALA A 4 3.93 2.75 0.93
C ALA A 4 2.58 2.09 0.66
N LEU A 5 1.51 2.84 0.90
CA LEU A 5 0.15 2.46 0.53
C LEU A 5 -0.16 3.09 -0.83
N ASP A 6 -0.21 2.29 -1.89
CA ASP A 6 -0.23 2.79 -3.27
C ASP A 6 -1.52 2.42 -3.99
N THR A 7 -2.32 3.44 -4.34
CA THR A 7 -3.57 3.29 -5.09
C THR A 7 -3.37 3.01 -6.58
N GLY A 8 -2.17 3.19 -7.12
CA GLY A 8 -1.83 2.90 -8.51
C GLY A 8 -1.44 1.43 -8.75
N TRP A 9 -1.02 0.71 -7.71
CA TRP A 9 -0.56 -0.67 -7.82
C TRP A 9 -1.56 -1.66 -7.21
N THR A 10 -1.75 -2.80 -7.88
CA THR A 10 -2.52 -3.93 -7.34
C THR A 10 -1.62 -4.89 -6.56
N LEU A 11 -0.42 -5.16 -7.09
CA LEU A 11 0.59 -6.01 -6.46
C LEU A 11 1.12 -5.38 -5.16
N SER A 12 1.32 -6.23 -4.14
CA SER A 12 2.07 -5.88 -2.94
C SER A 12 3.43 -6.58 -2.92
N TRP A 13 4.46 -5.90 -2.42
CA TRP A 13 5.81 -6.45 -2.36
C TRP A 13 6.64 -5.81 -1.25
N VAL A 14 7.65 -6.54 -0.78
CA VAL A 14 8.65 -6.04 0.16
C VAL A 14 10.02 -6.58 -0.21
N LEU A 15 11.10 -5.94 0.26
CA LEU A 15 12.45 -6.48 0.07
C LEU A 15 12.63 -7.81 0.81
N SER A 16 13.24 -8.78 0.15
CA SER A 16 13.60 -10.09 0.71
C SER A 16 14.96 -10.03 1.41
N ALA A 17 15.15 -10.83 2.46
CA ALA A 17 16.47 -11.09 3.05
C ALA A 17 17.42 -11.79 2.06
N LYS A 18 16.91 -12.32 0.95
CA LYS A 18 17.71 -12.81 -0.18
C LYS A 18 18.27 -11.70 -1.06
N CYS A 19 17.85 -10.45 -0.87
CA CYS A 19 18.43 -9.34 -1.61
C CYS A 19 19.86 -9.06 -1.12
N GLN A 20 20.84 -9.38 -1.96
CA GLN A 20 22.25 -9.24 -1.60
C GLN A 20 22.71 -7.81 -1.79
N VAL A 21 22.97 -7.09 -0.69
CA VAL A 21 23.34 -5.65 -0.72
C VAL A 21 24.60 -5.35 -1.55
N LEU A 22 25.50 -6.32 -1.72
CA LEU A 22 26.73 -6.16 -2.52
C LEU A 22 26.46 -6.15 -4.03
N THR A 23 25.50 -6.95 -4.49
CA THR A 23 25.12 -7.03 -5.92
C THR A 23 23.93 -6.13 -6.25
N THR A 24 23.11 -5.80 -5.24
CA THR A 24 21.93 -4.94 -5.35
C THR A 24 21.99 -3.85 -4.29
N PRO A 25 22.74 -2.76 -4.53
CA PRO A 25 22.91 -1.67 -3.57
C PRO A 25 21.60 -1.00 -3.14
N GLY A 26 20.54 -1.09 -3.94
CA GLY A 26 19.22 -0.55 -3.61
C GLY A 26 18.57 -1.20 -2.37
N CYS A 27 19.02 -2.38 -1.94
CA CYS A 27 18.55 -3.02 -0.71
C CYS A 27 19.29 -2.55 0.54
N TRP A 28 20.33 -1.73 0.39
CA TRP A 28 21.09 -1.25 1.52
C TRP A 28 20.26 -0.25 2.35
N PHE A 29 20.41 -0.30 3.68
CA PHE A 29 19.71 0.55 4.65
C PHE A 29 18.19 0.32 4.77
N HIS A 30 17.68 -0.76 4.18
CA HIS A 30 16.28 -1.16 4.29
C HIS A 30 16.06 -2.33 5.24
N ASN A 31 14.84 -2.43 5.77
CA ASN A 31 14.39 -3.66 6.41
C ASN A 31 14.06 -4.69 5.34
N MET A 32 14.47 -5.93 5.57
CA MET A 32 14.23 -7.04 4.66
C MET A 32 13.42 -8.14 5.35
N TYR A 33 12.45 -8.69 4.64
CA TYR A 33 11.62 -9.80 5.11
C TYR A 33 12.41 -11.11 5.00
N ASP A 34 12.54 -11.81 6.12
CA ASP A 34 13.17 -13.11 6.19
C ASP A 34 12.12 -14.18 6.47
N HIS A 35 11.67 -14.86 5.40
CA HIS A 35 10.65 -15.92 5.53
C HIS A 35 11.10 -17.08 6.41
N THR A 36 12.42 -17.31 6.58
CA THR A 36 12.92 -18.45 7.36
C THR A 36 12.59 -18.32 8.86
N ARG A 37 12.26 -17.10 9.30
CA ARG A 37 11.92 -16.76 10.67
C ARG A 37 10.42 -16.78 10.96
N SER A 38 9.58 -17.06 9.96
CA SER A 38 8.12 -17.06 10.10
C SER A 38 7.56 -18.48 10.08
N SER A 39 6.80 -18.83 11.11
CA SER A 39 6.01 -20.08 11.13
C SER A 39 4.72 -19.98 10.32
N LYS A 40 4.35 -18.77 9.86
CA LYS A 40 3.13 -18.49 9.09
C LYS A 40 3.40 -18.39 7.58
N TYR A 41 4.66 -18.32 7.20
CA TYR A 41 5.12 -18.34 5.81
C TYR A 41 4.64 -19.60 5.09
N LYS A 42 4.25 -19.43 3.82
CA LYS A 42 4.06 -20.53 2.88
C LYS A 42 4.73 -20.18 1.55
N LYS A 43 5.46 -21.16 1.02
CA LYS A 43 6.18 -21.01 -0.26
C LYS A 43 5.19 -20.98 -1.43
N ASP A 44 5.34 -19.98 -2.29
CA ASP A 44 4.82 -20.00 -3.66
C ASP A 44 6.00 -20.23 -4.62
N GLY A 45 6.96 -19.29 -4.64
CA GLY A 45 8.21 -19.42 -5.38
C GLY A 45 8.11 -19.10 -6.87
N THR A 46 6.92 -18.75 -7.38
CA THR A 46 6.76 -18.28 -8.77
C THR A 46 7.61 -17.02 -8.98
N PRO A 47 8.48 -16.96 -10.02
CA PRO A 47 9.27 -15.76 -10.30
C PRO A 47 8.39 -14.56 -10.64
N TYR A 48 8.82 -13.37 -10.22
CA TYR A 48 8.22 -12.09 -10.60
C TYR A 48 9.25 -11.20 -11.29
N VAL A 49 8.82 -10.52 -12.35
CA VAL A 49 9.62 -9.53 -13.09
C VAL A 49 8.76 -8.29 -13.33
N GLY A 50 9.07 -7.21 -12.61
CA GLY A 50 8.52 -5.88 -12.86
C GLY A 50 9.31 -5.19 -13.96
N ASN A 51 8.74 -5.14 -15.17
CA ASN A 51 9.38 -4.58 -16.36
C ASN A 51 9.17 -3.05 -16.44
N GLU A 52 10.07 -2.30 -15.80
CA GLU A 52 10.10 -0.83 -15.72
C GLU A 52 11.34 -0.24 -16.45
N GLY A 53 11.90 -0.99 -17.40
CA GLY A 53 13.10 -0.63 -18.15
C GLY A 53 14.35 -0.57 -17.26
N LYS A 54 14.97 0.61 -17.15
CA LYS A 54 16.16 0.80 -16.30
C LYS A 54 15.86 0.68 -14.79
N TYR A 55 14.59 0.62 -14.40
CA TYR A 55 14.13 0.48 -13.03
C TYR A 55 13.49 -0.90 -12.77
N ASN A 56 13.87 -1.92 -13.54
CA ASN A 56 13.39 -3.27 -13.32
C ASN A 56 13.64 -3.75 -11.89
N LEU A 57 12.66 -4.48 -11.37
CA LEU A 57 12.70 -5.13 -10.08
C LEU A 57 12.29 -6.59 -10.26
N THR A 58 12.97 -7.49 -9.57
CA THR A 58 12.70 -8.94 -9.65
C THR A 58 12.61 -9.56 -8.27
N GLY A 59 11.95 -10.70 -8.22
CA GLY A 59 11.76 -11.44 -7.00
C GLY A 59 10.97 -12.71 -7.23
N PHE A 60 10.30 -13.17 -6.19
CA PHE A 60 9.43 -14.33 -6.26
C PHE A 60 8.23 -14.15 -5.33
N TYR A 61 7.11 -14.79 -5.70
CA TYR A 61 5.91 -14.79 -4.90
C TYR A 61 6.08 -15.62 -3.63
N SER A 62 5.42 -15.18 -2.57
CA SER A 62 5.31 -15.85 -1.28
C SER A 62 3.92 -15.60 -0.69
N TYR A 63 3.53 -16.44 0.26
CA TYR A 63 2.34 -16.24 1.09
C TYR A 63 2.75 -16.03 2.53
N GLU A 64 2.06 -15.11 3.21
CA GLU A 64 2.28 -14.81 4.63
C GLU A 64 0.96 -14.38 5.30
N THR A 65 0.95 -14.38 6.63
CA THR A 65 -0.02 -13.61 7.41
C THR A 65 0.54 -12.22 7.69
N ILE A 66 -0.08 -11.20 7.11
CA ILE A 66 0.31 -9.81 7.34
C ILE A 66 -0.59 -9.16 8.37
N SER A 67 0.00 -8.30 9.20
CA SER A 67 -0.71 -7.47 10.17
C SER A 67 -0.52 -6.01 9.80
N VAL A 68 -1.62 -5.30 9.55
CA VAL A 68 -1.62 -3.86 9.32
C VAL A 68 -2.57 -3.23 10.33
N ALA A 69 -2.06 -2.31 11.13
CA ALA A 69 -2.76 -1.80 12.31
C ALA A 69 -3.26 -2.95 13.21
N HIS A 70 -4.57 -3.06 13.42
CA HIS A 70 -5.21 -4.09 14.24
C HIS A 70 -5.87 -5.21 13.40
N SER A 71 -5.56 -5.29 12.10
CA SER A 71 -6.17 -6.24 11.17
C SER A 71 -5.15 -7.24 10.66
N ASN A 72 -5.51 -8.52 10.72
CA ASN A 72 -4.70 -9.62 10.23
C ASN A 72 -5.30 -10.18 8.95
N VAL A 73 -4.49 -10.32 7.90
CA VAL A 73 -4.88 -10.99 6.66
C VAL A 73 -4.07 -12.26 6.53
N THR A 74 -4.74 -13.40 6.45
CA THR A 74 -4.07 -14.69 6.29
C THR A 74 -3.91 -15.04 4.82
N ASN A 75 -2.89 -15.85 4.50
CA ASN A 75 -2.61 -16.30 3.13
C ASN A 75 -2.53 -15.13 2.14
N PHE A 76 -1.95 -14.01 2.56
CA PHE A 76 -1.76 -12.86 1.70
C PHE A 76 -0.60 -13.15 0.75
N ARG A 77 -0.86 -13.07 -0.56
CA ARG A 77 0.14 -13.28 -1.60
C ARG A 77 0.84 -11.97 -1.91
N PHE A 78 2.16 -11.97 -1.90
CA PHE A 78 2.99 -10.80 -2.18
C PHE A 78 4.30 -11.24 -2.83
N VAL A 79 5.08 -10.30 -3.34
CA VAL A 79 6.41 -10.57 -3.89
C VAL A 79 7.50 -10.20 -2.88
N GLU A 80 8.41 -11.14 -2.68
CA GLU A 80 9.70 -10.92 -2.05
C GLU A 80 10.69 -10.44 -3.11
N MET A 81 11.05 -9.16 -3.11
CA MET A 81 11.99 -8.59 -4.07
C MET A 81 13.43 -8.91 -3.65
N ASP A 82 14.15 -9.65 -4.50
CA ASP A 82 15.57 -9.96 -4.31
C ASP A 82 16.49 -9.09 -5.16
N ASN A 83 15.94 -8.30 -6.08
CA ASN A 83 16.65 -7.28 -6.82
C ASN A 83 15.76 -6.06 -7.08
N VAL A 84 16.29 -4.87 -6.76
CA VAL A 84 15.62 -3.57 -6.95
C VAL A 84 16.60 -2.56 -7.54
N PRO A 85 16.10 -1.47 -8.16
CA PRO A 85 16.96 -0.44 -8.74
C PRO A 85 17.86 0.22 -7.70
N TRP A 86 19.06 0.62 -8.10
CA TRP A 86 20.02 1.31 -7.22
C TRP A 86 19.46 2.59 -6.60
N THR A 87 18.53 3.26 -7.28
CA THR A 87 17.85 4.47 -6.77
C THR A 87 17.05 4.21 -5.51
N TYR A 88 16.68 2.95 -5.23
CA TYR A 88 15.98 2.57 -4.01
C TYR A 88 16.82 2.82 -2.75
N LEU A 89 18.14 2.95 -2.87
CA LEU A 89 19.04 3.38 -1.79
C LEU A 89 18.60 4.68 -1.10
N PHE A 90 17.92 5.57 -1.83
CA PHE A 90 17.43 6.85 -1.29
C PHE A 90 15.96 6.81 -0.85
N SER A 91 15.32 5.64 -0.96
CA SER A 91 13.95 5.42 -0.51
C SER A 91 13.90 5.35 1.02
N LYS A 92 12.81 5.84 1.61
CA LYS A 92 12.49 5.59 3.03
C LYS A 92 11.55 4.41 3.22
N VAL A 93 11.11 3.83 2.12
CA VAL A 93 10.10 2.79 2.03
C VAL A 93 10.83 1.49 1.71
N ASP A 94 10.49 0.42 2.43
CA ASP A 94 11.02 -0.95 2.29
C ASP A 94 10.18 -1.82 1.34
N GLY A 95 9.00 -1.34 0.96
CA GLY A 95 8.06 -2.06 0.11
C GLY A 95 6.75 -1.32 -0.11
N LEU A 96 5.81 -1.97 -0.77
CA LEU A 96 4.54 -1.38 -1.17
C LEU A 96 3.40 -2.35 -0.88
N LEU A 97 2.29 -1.80 -0.39
CA LEU A 97 1.00 -2.47 -0.35
C LEU A 97 0.10 -1.84 -1.41
N GLY A 98 -0.29 -2.66 -2.38
CA GLY A 98 -1.19 -2.27 -3.45
C GLY A 98 -2.62 -2.07 -2.95
N LEU A 99 -3.19 -0.91 -3.27
CA LEU A 99 -4.58 -0.51 -3.00
C LEU A 99 -5.35 -0.25 -4.30
N GLY A 100 -4.82 -0.69 -5.45
CA GLY A 100 -5.46 -0.57 -6.76
C GLY A 100 -6.76 -1.37 -6.87
N ILE A 101 -7.44 -1.23 -8.01
CA ILE A 101 -8.66 -1.97 -8.31
C ILE A 101 -8.28 -3.35 -8.82
N ARG A 102 -8.83 -4.41 -8.21
CA ARG A 102 -8.54 -5.80 -8.58
C ARG A 102 -9.04 -6.08 -10.00
N GLY A 103 -8.13 -6.42 -10.91
CA GLY A 103 -8.48 -6.98 -12.21
C GLY A 103 -8.69 -8.50 -12.18
N PRO A 104 -9.20 -9.11 -13.27
CA PRO A 104 -9.57 -10.52 -13.31
C PRO A 104 -8.39 -11.50 -13.17
N LYS A 105 -7.17 -11.07 -13.51
CA LYS A 105 -5.96 -11.89 -13.53
C LYS A 105 -4.83 -11.33 -12.66
N ASP A 106 -5.11 -10.31 -11.85
CA ASP A 106 -4.09 -9.61 -11.08
C ASP A 106 -3.96 -10.20 -9.68
N ASP A 107 -2.84 -9.86 -9.04
CA ASP A 107 -2.65 -10.06 -7.61
C ASP A 107 -3.77 -9.38 -6.81
N GLU A 108 -4.16 -10.01 -5.71
CA GLU A 108 -5.21 -9.48 -4.84
C GLU A 108 -4.68 -8.26 -4.05
N PRO A 109 -5.21 -7.05 -4.29
CA PRO A 109 -4.77 -5.87 -3.55
C PRO A 109 -5.14 -6.01 -2.07
N PHE A 110 -4.34 -5.39 -1.20
CA PHE A 110 -4.46 -5.54 0.26
C PHE A 110 -5.87 -5.24 0.79
N PHE A 111 -6.52 -4.22 0.22
CA PHE A 111 -7.87 -3.82 0.62
C PHE A 111 -8.94 -4.89 0.33
N TYR A 112 -8.80 -5.64 -0.76
CA TYR A 112 -9.69 -6.77 -1.08
C TYR A 112 -9.44 -7.94 -0.14
N ALA A 113 -8.19 -8.19 0.21
CA ALA A 113 -7.83 -9.24 1.17
C ALA A 113 -8.39 -8.94 2.58
N LEU A 114 -8.38 -7.67 3.01
CA LEU A 114 -9.05 -7.25 4.25
C LEU A 114 -10.57 -7.47 4.22
N HIS A 115 -11.21 -7.18 3.09
CA HIS A 115 -12.64 -7.37 2.94
C HIS A 115 -13.02 -8.85 3.00
N ARG A 116 -12.23 -9.73 2.37
CA ARG A 116 -12.42 -11.18 2.43
C ARG A 116 -12.40 -11.72 3.86
N GLU A 117 -11.54 -11.15 4.71
CA GLU A 117 -11.42 -11.54 6.14
C GLU A 117 -12.50 -10.90 7.03
N ASN A 118 -13.47 -10.16 6.46
CA ASN A 118 -14.51 -9.40 7.18
C ASN A 118 -13.93 -8.42 8.23
N ASN A 119 -12.71 -7.91 8.02
CA ASN A 119 -12.01 -7.05 8.96
C ASN A 119 -12.35 -5.56 8.83
N ILE A 120 -13.24 -5.18 7.91
CA ILE A 120 -13.63 -3.79 7.66
C ILE A 120 -15.15 -3.66 7.57
N THR A 121 -15.69 -2.64 8.23
CA THR A 121 -17.14 -2.44 8.36
C THR A 121 -17.79 -2.05 7.04
N ASN A 122 -17.15 -1.16 6.29
CA ASN A 122 -17.55 -0.78 4.93
C ASN A 122 -16.41 -1.07 3.98
N PHE A 123 -16.73 -1.44 2.74
CA PHE A 123 -15.73 -1.62 1.69
C PHE A 123 -15.26 -0.28 1.11
N LEU A 124 -14.72 0.58 1.98
CA LEU A 124 -14.02 1.81 1.63
C LEU A 124 -12.76 2.01 2.49
N PHE A 125 -11.78 2.75 1.98
CA PHE A 125 -10.68 3.33 2.77
C PHE A 125 -10.60 4.82 2.48
N SER A 126 -10.06 5.59 3.43
CA SER A 126 -9.79 7.02 3.25
C SER A 126 -8.38 7.37 3.67
N VAL A 127 -7.82 8.40 3.02
CA VAL A 127 -6.43 8.83 3.22
C VAL A 127 -6.45 10.29 3.62
N TYR A 128 -5.93 10.58 4.80
CA TYR A 128 -5.61 11.93 5.25
C TYR A 128 -4.10 12.13 5.16
N MET A 129 -3.65 13.13 4.41
CA MET A 129 -2.24 13.52 4.33
C MET A 129 -2.07 14.88 4.98
N ASN A 130 -1.23 14.93 6.03
CA ASN A 130 -0.87 16.20 6.64
C ASN A 130 0.11 16.94 5.71
N ARG A 131 -0.17 18.22 5.47
CA ARG A 131 0.63 19.09 4.61
C ARG A 131 1.62 19.95 5.40
N ASP A 132 1.49 19.99 6.72
CA ASP A 132 2.46 20.65 7.60
C ASP A 132 3.75 19.82 7.67
N ARG A 133 4.82 20.38 7.07
CA ARG A 133 6.14 19.74 7.01
C ARG A 133 6.88 19.76 8.34
N GLN A 134 6.43 20.57 9.31
CA GLN A 134 6.99 20.63 10.66
C GLN A 134 6.32 19.65 11.62
N SER A 135 5.15 19.11 11.24
CA SER A 135 4.43 18.14 12.06
C SER A 135 5.16 16.80 12.11
N THR A 136 5.14 16.16 13.28
CA THR A 136 5.59 14.78 13.47
C THR A 136 4.57 13.75 12.97
N HIS A 137 3.34 14.18 12.66
CA HIS A 137 2.26 13.31 12.21
C HIS A 137 2.00 13.53 10.72
N GLY A 138 2.47 12.60 9.87
CA GLY A 138 2.39 12.73 8.41
C GLY A 138 1.00 12.50 7.81
N GLY A 139 0.11 11.78 8.50
CA GLY A 139 -1.21 11.45 7.98
C GLY A 139 -1.82 10.21 8.63
N ASN A 140 -2.98 9.79 8.13
CA ASN A 140 -3.67 8.57 8.51
C ASN A 140 -4.20 7.87 7.26
N VAL A 141 -4.14 6.54 7.25
CA VAL A 141 -5.00 5.72 6.39
C VAL A 141 -6.02 5.05 7.27
N ILE A 142 -7.29 5.21 6.90
CA ILE A 142 -8.44 4.79 7.69
C ILE A 142 -9.17 3.73 6.89
N LEU A 143 -9.37 2.57 7.51
CA LEU A 143 -10.01 1.42 6.88
C LEU A 143 -11.46 1.34 7.36
N GLY A 144 -12.41 1.33 6.42
CA GLY A 144 -13.83 1.11 6.68
C GLY A 144 -14.68 2.35 6.92
N PHE A 145 -14.09 3.54 7.06
CA PHE A 145 -14.84 4.79 7.26
C PHE A 145 -14.04 6.04 6.86
N ILE A 146 -14.72 7.18 6.87
CA ILE A 146 -14.12 8.50 6.69
C ILE A 146 -14.18 9.22 8.03
N GLN A 147 -13.06 9.80 8.46
CA GLN A 147 -12.97 10.48 9.75
C GLN A 147 -13.21 11.98 9.61
N ASP A 148 -14.39 12.45 10.04
CA ASP A 148 -14.86 13.84 9.85
C ASP A 148 -13.90 14.91 10.36
N LYS A 149 -13.12 14.63 11.41
CA LYS A 149 -12.14 15.58 11.96
C LYS A 149 -11.08 16.03 10.93
N HIS A 150 -10.87 15.24 9.88
CA HIS A 150 -9.92 15.50 8.81
C HIS A 150 -10.55 16.18 7.58
N ILE A 151 -11.87 16.36 7.58
CA ILE A 151 -12.59 17.10 6.54
C ILE A 151 -12.51 18.59 6.87
N HIS A 152 -12.23 19.41 5.85
CA HIS A 152 -12.24 20.87 6.00
C HIS A 152 -13.55 21.34 6.63
N GLN A 153 -13.44 22.33 7.51
CA GLN A 153 -14.57 22.89 8.25
C GLN A 153 -14.56 24.42 8.13
N THR A 154 -15.70 24.98 7.79
CA THR A 154 -15.92 26.42 7.78
C THR A 154 -16.46 26.87 9.14
N GLN A 155 -15.77 27.81 9.78
CA GLN A 155 -16.23 28.45 11.02
C GLN A 155 -16.86 29.80 10.72
N PHE A 156 -18.11 29.98 11.15
CA PHE A 156 -18.89 31.21 10.99
C PHE A 156 -18.68 32.15 12.18
N LYS A 157 -18.93 33.45 11.98
CA LYS A 157 -18.76 34.48 13.02
C LYS A 157 -19.58 34.23 14.29
N ASN A 158 -20.70 33.53 14.17
CA ASN A 158 -21.56 33.14 15.30
C ASN A 158 -21.05 31.89 16.06
N GLY A 159 -19.85 31.38 15.74
CA GLY A 159 -19.25 30.21 16.36
C GLY A 159 -19.64 28.86 15.74
N THR A 160 -20.60 28.84 14.81
CA THR A 160 -21.03 27.61 14.12
C THR A 160 -19.90 27.04 13.28
N LYS A 161 -19.71 25.72 13.30
CA LYS A 161 -18.76 25.01 12.45
C LYS A 161 -19.51 24.02 11.57
N ILE A 162 -19.24 24.05 10.26
CA ILE A 162 -19.85 23.14 9.29
C ILE A 162 -18.74 22.47 8.50
N HIS A 163 -18.75 21.14 8.47
CA HIS A 163 -17.85 20.36 7.63
C HIS A 163 -18.29 20.43 6.16
N ASP A 164 -17.32 20.49 5.26
CA ASP A 164 -17.58 20.40 3.83
C ASP A 164 -18.16 19.02 3.48
N LYS A 165 -19.05 19.00 2.49
CA LYS A 165 -19.63 17.75 2.00
C LYS A 165 -18.64 17.03 1.09
N ILE A 166 -18.51 15.73 1.27
CA ILE A 166 -17.73 14.87 0.37
C ILE A 166 -18.51 14.70 -0.94
N LYS A 167 -17.84 15.00 -2.05
CA LYS A 167 -18.35 14.75 -3.41
C LYS A 167 -17.75 13.44 -3.92
N PHE A 168 -18.60 12.47 -4.21
CA PHE A 168 -18.19 11.22 -4.84
C PHE A 168 -18.27 11.35 -6.36
N LEU A 169 -17.27 10.80 -7.04
CA LEU A 169 -17.24 10.67 -8.50
C LEU A 169 -17.23 9.19 -8.87
N PRO A 170 -17.98 8.78 -9.92
CA PRO A 170 -17.95 7.41 -10.37
C PRO A 170 -16.56 7.08 -10.92
N VAL A 171 -16.08 5.88 -10.59
CA VAL A 171 -14.84 5.34 -11.14
C VAL A 171 -15.11 4.79 -12.55
N GLU A 172 -14.24 5.11 -13.49
CA GLU A 172 -14.28 4.57 -14.84
C GLU A 172 -13.92 3.06 -14.84
N PRO A 173 -14.52 2.24 -15.71
CA PRO A 173 -14.11 0.83 -15.84
C PRO A 173 -12.61 0.69 -16.12
N GLY A 174 -11.93 -0.16 -15.36
CA GLY A 174 -10.50 -0.40 -15.49
C GLY A 174 -9.84 -0.88 -14.20
N GLN A 175 -8.51 -0.80 -14.15
CA GLN A 175 -7.67 -1.26 -13.04
C GLN A 175 -7.16 -0.11 -12.13
N TYR A 176 -7.57 1.13 -12.40
CA TYR A 176 -7.12 2.32 -11.69
C TYR A 176 -8.29 3.06 -11.05
N TRP A 177 -8.01 3.76 -9.95
CA TRP A 177 -8.91 4.77 -9.38
C TRP A 177 -8.98 6.02 -10.27
N LYS A 178 -9.54 5.83 -11.47
CA LYS A 178 -9.67 6.84 -12.52
C LYS A 178 -11.09 7.38 -12.56
N PHE A 179 -11.23 8.69 -12.63
CA PHE A 179 -12.51 9.38 -12.75
C PHE A 179 -12.33 10.62 -13.63
N SER A 180 -13.42 11.04 -14.27
CA SER A 180 -13.40 12.22 -15.13
C SER A 180 -13.37 13.51 -14.31
N VAL A 181 -12.59 14.48 -14.77
CA VAL A 181 -12.48 15.82 -14.19
C VAL A 181 -12.85 16.83 -15.27
N ASP A 182 -13.61 17.86 -14.89
CA ASP A 182 -13.92 18.98 -15.79
C ASP A 182 -12.61 19.67 -16.20
N LYS A 183 -12.51 20.07 -17.47
CA LYS A 183 -11.33 20.78 -18.01
C LYS A 183 -11.25 22.22 -17.51
#